data_AF-A0A9E1ZAY1-F1
#
_entry.id   AF-A0A9E1ZAY1-F1
#
_cell.length_a   1.000
_cell.length_b   1.000
_cell.length_c   1.000
_cell.angle_alpha   90.00
_cell.angle_beta   90.00
_cell.angle_gamma   90.00
#
_symmetry.space_group_name_H-M   'P 1'
#
loop_
_entity.id
_entity.type
_entity.pdbx_description
1 polymer ?
#
loop_
_entity_poly.entity_id
_entity_poly.type
_entity_poly.pdbx_seq_one_letter_code
_entity_poly.pdbx_strand_id
1 'polypeptide(L)'
;MERTHSLITPWRWIVLSVIAVLFLYTIPVGAAGIETERSIVVDGVNRDFIEYQPDGYDENQAYPVLFIFHGHRGNARGAMNNYDLQQLADQEGFIVIAPDSLTPPSHDFVVDIPFVGQQTVFQNYDLTGKRWEIAEMQQPLINRCTSGDINLVEGIVNTLKQEHNIVNSHIFAAGHSQGAVFAYYVAMCSEDITGFWSQSGGLVDILNDQQVLGSISTELRDLIDLVKTFPSALFESIMGIPQEELMYPIPVLVDRDIPAAILHSRVDQVVSYDRSVLLQADLERVGAPVLFTTNPDAFGHGWDKRENDAQWQFLVEQAGPLPERTPPTWAPSIFTVLGPFNSILFEHATESLWTMLFDYDIDEVEQLIDMRYGPFAGFTAIDVEVDWMEPDYFWWTMWKHEDGSTGLWRQRSDGNKQRFVRLQTTPDRVAKDLALDFRGRPVVAWQHNDGTLEIQQLRKSGRVRKVNTLSPPSENAEVISFVSDEKNTWRVLWQLENGDIEVWHVVGNAIANQYTYNSPEGFVAKDLEIGWNNGDVLNRIFWVHESGDARIWRVHPTSGEIMSDFGVDVPNRFQGVEIETDMFDQIRILTVHEYLGISKVITINPLSGEVVGVEKTYQVTE
;
A
#
# COMPACT_ATOMS: atom_id res chain seq x y z
N MET A 1 -4.62 50.14 69.81
CA MET A 1 -5.14 48.84 70.25
C MET A 1 -5.59 48.07 69.02
N GLU A 2 -4.87 46.98 68.78
CA GLU A 2 -5.16 45.78 67.97
C GLU A 2 -5.98 45.89 66.68
N ARG A 3 -5.28 45.71 65.56
CA ARG A 3 -5.84 45.17 64.31
C ARG A 3 -5.91 43.65 64.42
N THR A 4 -7.09 43.07 64.24
CA THR A 4 -7.24 41.64 63.93
C THR A 4 -7.54 41.48 62.44
N HIS A 5 -6.62 40.83 61.74
CA HIS A 5 -6.75 40.41 60.35
C HIS A 5 -7.72 39.22 60.27
N SER A 6 -8.82 39.34 59.50
CA SER A 6 -9.62 38.16 59.12
C SER A 6 -9.00 37.51 57.88
N LEU A 7 -8.42 36.32 58.09
CA LEU A 7 -7.97 35.41 57.04
C LEU A 7 -9.20 34.86 56.29
N ILE A 8 -9.47 35.40 55.10
CA ILE A 8 -10.28 34.70 54.10
C ILE A 8 -9.33 33.70 53.43
N THR A 9 -9.51 32.43 53.73
CA THR A 9 -8.60 31.34 53.37
C THR A 9 -8.60 31.01 51.87
N PRO A 10 -7.47 30.61 51.26
CA PRO A 10 -7.31 30.42 49.81
C PRO A 10 -8.11 29.24 49.21
N TRP A 11 -8.69 28.39 50.05
CA TRP A 11 -9.35 27.15 49.67
C TRP A 11 -10.63 27.35 48.83
N ARG A 12 -11.34 28.48 48.99
CA ARG A 12 -12.56 28.76 48.22
C ARG A 12 -12.30 29.01 46.74
N TRP A 13 -11.15 29.62 46.41
CA TRP A 13 -10.75 29.85 45.02
C TRP A 13 -10.21 28.58 44.37
N ILE A 14 -9.46 27.76 45.11
CA ILE A 14 -8.96 26.47 44.61
C ILE A 14 -10.11 25.51 44.27
N VAL A 15 -11.15 25.41 45.12
CA VAL A 15 -12.30 24.53 44.86
C VAL A 15 -13.13 25.00 43.66
N LEU A 16 -13.33 26.31 43.49
CA LEU A 16 -14.03 26.86 42.32
C LEU A 16 -13.21 26.70 41.03
N SER A 17 -11.88 26.84 41.10
CA SER A 17 -10.97 26.58 39.98
C SER A 17 -10.92 25.11 39.58
N VAL A 18 -10.96 24.17 40.54
CA VAL A 18 -11.00 22.72 40.25
C VAL A 18 -12.34 22.30 39.63
N ILE A 19 -13.46 22.88 40.07
CA ILE A 19 -14.78 22.63 39.45
C ILE A 19 -14.85 23.21 38.02
N ALA A 20 -14.26 24.38 37.78
CA ALA A 20 -14.19 24.98 36.44
C ALA A 20 -13.28 24.17 35.48
N VAL A 21 -12.15 23.62 35.98
CA VAL A 21 -11.27 22.74 35.21
C VAL A 21 -11.92 21.37 34.97
N LEU A 22 -12.74 20.86 35.89
CA LEU A 22 -13.51 19.63 35.69
C LEU A 22 -14.68 19.82 34.69
N PHE A 23 -15.26 21.02 34.58
CA PHE A 23 -16.24 21.36 33.54
C PHE A 23 -15.61 21.63 32.16
N LEU A 24 -14.32 21.99 32.11
CA LEU A 24 -13.54 22.11 30.87
C LEU A 24 -13.03 20.76 30.33
N TYR A 25 -13.25 19.66 31.07
CA TYR A 25 -12.87 18.29 30.68
C TYR A 25 -14.08 17.37 30.40
N THR A 26 -15.29 17.90 30.29
CA THR A 26 -16.33 17.20 29.52
C THR A 26 -16.05 17.50 28.05
N ILE A 27 -15.19 16.69 27.42
CA ILE A 27 -15.21 16.56 25.96
C ILE A 27 -16.66 16.18 25.65
N PRO A 28 -17.43 16.98 24.89
CA PRO A 28 -18.67 16.46 24.35
C PRO A 28 -18.25 15.25 23.51
N VAL A 29 -18.63 14.06 23.96
CA VAL A 29 -18.60 12.89 23.08
C VAL A 29 -19.37 13.35 21.85
N GLY A 30 -18.70 13.46 20.71
CA GLY A 30 -19.35 13.78 19.45
C GLY A 30 -20.57 12.88 19.30
N ALA A 31 -21.70 13.45 18.90
CA ALA A 31 -22.86 12.62 18.63
C ALA A 31 -22.46 11.66 17.49
N ALA A 32 -22.83 10.39 17.54
CA ALA A 32 -22.66 9.55 16.35
C ALA A 32 -23.56 10.09 15.22
N GLY A 33 -23.17 9.88 13.97
CA GLY A 33 -24.03 10.16 12.81
C GLY A 33 -25.42 9.51 12.92
N ILE A 34 -26.37 10.02 12.13
CA ILE A 34 -27.78 9.61 12.19
C ILE A 34 -28.05 8.51 11.17
N GLU A 35 -28.55 7.37 11.66
CA GLU A 35 -29.03 6.28 10.81
C GLU A 35 -30.56 6.32 10.67
N THR A 36 -31.06 6.21 9.44
CA THR A 36 -32.49 6.22 9.13
C THR A 36 -32.86 5.03 8.23
N GLU A 37 -33.87 4.27 8.63
CA GLU A 37 -34.47 3.25 7.76
C GLU A 37 -35.45 3.90 6.79
N ARG A 38 -35.27 3.62 5.50
CA ARG A 38 -35.99 4.27 4.40
C ARG A 38 -36.52 3.24 3.42
N SER A 39 -37.45 3.69 2.57
CA SER A 39 -38.02 2.86 1.53
C SER A 39 -38.45 3.68 0.33
N ILE A 40 -38.29 3.13 -0.87
CA ILE A 40 -38.79 3.70 -2.14
C ILE A 40 -39.56 2.65 -2.93
N VAL A 41 -40.47 3.10 -3.81
CA VAL A 41 -41.21 2.20 -4.70
C VAL A 41 -40.46 2.10 -6.04
N VAL A 42 -40.03 0.88 -6.38
CA VAL A 42 -39.34 0.56 -7.63
C VAL A 42 -40.07 -0.61 -8.28
N ASP A 43 -40.44 -0.46 -9.56
CA ASP A 43 -41.19 -1.48 -10.32
C ASP A 43 -42.48 -1.97 -9.60
N GLY A 44 -43.12 -1.07 -8.84
CA GLY A 44 -44.33 -1.37 -8.06
C GLY A 44 -44.09 -2.13 -6.75
N VAL A 45 -42.83 -2.35 -6.37
CA VAL A 45 -42.42 -3.03 -5.13
C VAL A 45 -41.77 -2.04 -4.18
N ASN A 46 -42.08 -2.14 -2.89
CA ASN A 46 -41.43 -1.33 -1.86
C ASN A 46 -40.02 -1.90 -1.58
N ARG A 47 -38.98 -1.07 -1.69
CA ARG A 47 -37.57 -1.42 -1.58
C ARG A 47 -36.94 -0.67 -0.42
N ASP A 48 -36.54 -1.41 0.60
CA ASP A 48 -35.98 -0.84 1.82
C ASP A 48 -34.46 -0.59 1.68
N PHE A 49 -33.97 0.43 2.37
CA PHE A 49 -32.56 0.73 2.51
C PHE A 49 -32.29 1.48 3.81
N ILE A 50 -31.04 1.46 4.25
CA ILE A 50 -30.57 2.24 5.39
C ILE A 50 -29.75 3.40 4.84
N GLU A 51 -30.04 4.61 5.31
CA GLU A 51 -29.25 5.81 5.07
C GLU A 51 -28.53 6.20 6.36
N TYR A 52 -27.24 6.50 6.26
CA TYR A 52 -26.45 7.02 7.37
C TYR A 52 -25.86 8.37 6.98
N GLN A 53 -26.25 9.40 7.73
CA GLN A 53 -25.70 10.75 7.62
C GLN A 53 -24.58 10.89 8.66
N PRO A 54 -23.40 11.41 8.27
CA PRO A 54 -22.25 11.50 9.17
C PRO A 54 -22.49 12.50 10.32
N ASP A 55 -21.72 12.38 11.40
CA ASP A 55 -21.70 13.37 12.48
C ASP A 55 -21.41 14.76 11.91
N GLY A 56 -22.15 15.75 12.43
CA GLY A 56 -22.06 17.12 11.94
C GLY A 56 -22.65 17.36 10.55
N TYR A 57 -23.50 16.46 10.03
CA TYR A 57 -24.22 16.68 8.76
C TYR A 57 -24.94 18.05 8.72
N ASP A 58 -24.69 18.81 7.67
CA ASP A 58 -25.28 20.13 7.38
C ASP A 58 -25.90 20.12 5.99
N GLU A 59 -27.21 20.33 5.89
CA GLU A 59 -27.96 20.34 4.62
C GLU A 59 -27.43 21.34 3.58
N ASN A 60 -26.63 22.33 4.00
CA ASN A 60 -26.03 23.32 3.12
C ASN A 60 -24.66 22.88 2.53
N GLN A 61 -24.05 21.82 3.07
CA GLN A 61 -22.78 21.29 2.59
C GLN A 61 -22.99 20.14 1.60
N ALA A 62 -22.05 19.99 0.68
CA ALA A 62 -22.11 18.92 -0.31
C ALA A 62 -21.41 17.65 0.21
N TYR A 63 -22.09 16.51 0.18
CA TYR A 63 -21.57 15.23 0.68
C TYR A 63 -21.36 14.20 -0.44
N PRO A 64 -20.23 13.49 -0.45
CA PRO A 64 -20.08 12.25 -1.20
C PRO A 64 -21.06 11.17 -0.73
N VAL A 65 -21.27 10.15 -1.56
CA VAL A 65 -22.15 9.02 -1.26
C VAL A 65 -21.43 7.70 -1.52
N LEU A 66 -21.50 6.78 -0.55
CA LEU A 66 -21.02 5.41 -0.71
C LEU A 66 -22.19 4.43 -0.57
N PHE A 67 -22.54 3.76 -1.66
CA PHE A 67 -23.43 2.60 -1.61
C PHE A 67 -22.68 1.38 -1.09
N ILE A 68 -23.29 0.60 -0.21
CA ILE A 68 -22.73 -0.66 0.30
C ILE A 68 -23.69 -1.83 0.07
N PHE A 69 -23.22 -2.85 -0.64
CA PHE A 69 -24.04 -3.97 -1.11
C PHE A 69 -23.69 -5.25 -0.37
N HIS A 70 -24.71 -5.87 0.24
CA HIS A 70 -24.55 -7.08 1.01
C HIS A 70 -24.28 -8.32 0.13
N GLY A 71 -23.59 -9.33 0.67
CA GLY A 71 -23.37 -10.61 0.00
C GLY A 71 -24.63 -11.49 -0.10
N HIS A 72 -24.50 -12.68 -0.70
CA HIS A 72 -25.60 -13.62 -0.86
C HIS A 72 -26.26 -13.97 0.49
N ARG A 73 -27.59 -13.98 0.56
CA ARG A 73 -28.39 -14.19 1.79
C ARG A 73 -28.22 -13.12 2.88
N GLY A 74 -27.49 -12.04 2.60
CA GLY A 74 -27.32 -10.89 3.49
C GLY A 74 -28.54 -9.97 3.53
N ASN A 75 -28.34 -8.79 4.11
CA ASN A 75 -29.30 -7.68 4.12
C ASN A 75 -28.58 -6.36 4.44
N ALA A 76 -29.27 -5.23 4.27
CA ALA A 76 -28.78 -3.88 4.55
C ALA A 76 -28.17 -3.74 5.95
N ARG A 77 -28.88 -4.20 6.99
CA ARG A 77 -28.40 -4.15 8.39
C ARG A 77 -27.11 -4.93 8.59
N GLY A 78 -27.00 -6.09 7.95
CA GLY A 78 -25.79 -6.91 7.96
C GLY A 78 -24.61 -6.19 7.31
N ALA A 79 -24.81 -5.51 6.19
CA ALA A 79 -23.78 -4.69 5.55
C ALA A 79 -23.30 -3.56 6.48
N MET A 80 -24.25 -2.77 7.04
CA MET A 80 -23.93 -1.69 7.98
C MET A 80 -23.09 -2.17 9.17
N ASN A 81 -23.40 -3.32 9.75
CA ASN A 81 -22.69 -3.84 10.92
C ASN A 81 -21.33 -4.48 10.58
N ASN A 82 -21.25 -5.17 9.44
CA ASN A 82 -20.08 -5.97 9.09
C ASN A 82 -19.01 -5.15 8.38
N TYR A 83 -19.39 -4.14 7.59
CA TYR A 83 -18.44 -3.33 6.83
C TYR A 83 -17.88 -2.18 7.66
N ASP A 84 -18.68 -1.68 8.62
CA ASP A 84 -18.24 -0.76 9.68
C ASP A 84 -17.62 0.53 9.13
N LEU A 85 -18.36 1.14 8.21
CA LEU A 85 -17.95 2.35 7.49
C LEU A 85 -18.51 3.63 8.12
N GLN A 86 -19.33 3.53 9.17
CA GLN A 86 -19.96 4.67 9.85
C GLN A 86 -18.90 5.56 10.51
N GLN A 87 -17.91 4.98 11.18
CA GLN A 87 -16.83 5.76 11.79
C GLN A 87 -16.00 6.49 10.73
N LEU A 88 -15.73 5.84 9.60
CA LEU A 88 -15.04 6.45 8.48
C LEU A 88 -15.90 7.57 7.84
N ALA A 89 -17.21 7.34 7.74
CA ALA A 89 -18.18 8.33 7.28
C ALA A 89 -18.21 9.56 8.18
N ASP A 90 -18.16 9.40 9.51
CA ASP A 90 -18.07 10.51 10.46
C ASP A 90 -16.76 11.30 10.30
N GLN A 91 -15.64 10.61 10.02
CA GLN A 91 -14.32 11.23 9.89
C GLN A 91 -14.17 12.00 8.58
N GLU A 92 -14.59 11.40 7.46
CA GLU A 92 -14.40 11.91 6.10
C GLU A 92 -15.63 12.69 5.61
N GLY A 93 -16.74 12.63 6.36
CA GLY A 93 -18.03 13.22 6.07
C GLY A 93 -18.61 12.75 4.74
N PHE A 94 -19.09 11.51 4.65
CA PHE A 94 -19.86 11.03 3.50
C PHE A 94 -21.12 10.32 3.96
N ILE A 95 -22.12 10.26 3.07
CA ILE A 95 -23.36 9.54 3.32
C ILE A 95 -23.15 8.07 2.95
N VAL A 96 -23.55 7.15 3.82
CA VAL A 96 -23.58 5.71 3.52
C VAL A 96 -24.99 5.27 3.21
N ILE A 97 -25.14 4.51 2.11
CA ILE A 97 -26.42 3.95 1.69
C ILE A 97 -26.28 2.43 1.64
N ALA A 98 -27.08 1.70 2.41
CA ALA A 98 -27.12 0.24 2.40
C ALA A 98 -28.49 -0.25 1.93
N PRO A 99 -28.67 -0.58 0.64
CA PRO A 99 -29.94 -1.08 0.14
C PRO A 99 -30.14 -2.56 0.41
N ASP A 100 -31.40 -2.98 0.48
CA ASP A 100 -31.79 -4.39 0.49
C ASP A 100 -32.13 -4.89 -0.92
N SER A 101 -31.51 -6.01 -1.30
CA SER A 101 -31.96 -6.77 -2.48
C SER A 101 -33.27 -7.51 -2.19
N LEU A 102 -33.97 -7.91 -3.26
CA LEU A 102 -35.15 -8.77 -3.14
C LEU A 102 -34.74 -10.21 -2.83
N THR A 103 -35.73 -10.99 -2.39
CA THR A 103 -35.65 -12.46 -2.40
C THR A 103 -36.39 -12.97 -3.65
N PRO A 104 -35.71 -13.10 -4.79
CA PRO A 104 -36.36 -13.61 -5.99
C PRO A 104 -36.80 -15.07 -5.82
N PRO A 105 -37.87 -15.49 -6.53
CA PRO A 105 -38.32 -16.88 -6.54
C PRO A 105 -37.16 -17.84 -6.90
N SER A 106 -37.25 -19.09 -6.46
CA SER A 106 -36.39 -20.16 -6.98
C SER A 106 -36.58 -20.27 -8.50
N HIS A 107 -35.51 -20.08 -9.27
CA HIS A 107 -35.51 -20.28 -10.72
C HIS A 107 -34.65 -21.49 -11.07
N ASP A 108 -35.12 -22.30 -12.02
CA ASP A 108 -34.30 -23.34 -12.64
C ASP A 108 -33.29 -22.64 -13.57
N PHE A 109 -32.00 -22.88 -13.33
CA PHE A 109 -30.93 -22.39 -14.21
C PHE A 109 -30.78 -23.34 -15.40
N VAL A 110 -31.00 -22.84 -16.62
CA VAL A 110 -30.85 -23.61 -17.86
C VAL A 110 -29.63 -23.07 -18.60
N VAL A 111 -28.58 -23.88 -18.77
CA VAL A 111 -27.48 -23.54 -19.68
C VAL A 111 -27.73 -24.24 -21.00
N ASP A 112 -27.88 -23.45 -22.06
CA ASP A 112 -27.88 -23.97 -23.44
C ASP A 112 -26.44 -23.95 -23.95
N ILE A 113 -25.77 -25.11 -23.96
CA ILE A 113 -24.41 -25.27 -24.50
C ILE A 113 -24.56 -25.67 -25.98
N PRO A 114 -24.26 -24.79 -26.96
CA PRO A 114 -24.64 -24.98 -28.36
C PRO A 114 -24.12 -26.26 -29.02
N PHE A 115 -23.06 -26.87 -28.48
CA PHE A 115 -22.41 -28.06 -29.06
C PHE A 115 -22.76 -29.39 -28.38
N VAL A 116 -23.42 -29.38 -27.21
CA VAL A 116 -23.75 -30.62 -26.47
C VAL A 116 -25.15 -31.14 -26.84
N GLY A 117 -25.98 -30.34 -27.51
CA GLY A 117 -27.32 -30.73 -27.95
C GLY A 117 -28.26 -31.14 -26.80
N GLN A 118 -27.91 -30.81 -25.57
CA GLN A 118 -28.59 -31.23 -24.36
C GLN A 118 -28.77 -30.00 -23.46
N GLN A 119 -30.03 -29.58 -23.27
CA GLN A 119 -30.37 -28.60 -22.23
C GLN A 119 -30.03 -29.21 -20.88
N THR A 120 -29.03 -28.64 -20.20
CA THR A 120 -28.69 -29.07 -18.85
C THR A 120 -29.46 -28.18 -17.89
N VAL A 121 -30.56 -28.72 -17.36
CA VAL A 121 -31.38 -28.06 -16.34
C VAL A 121 -30.76 -28.36 -14.98
N PHE A 122 -30.21 -27.34 -14.32
CA PHE A 122 -29.74 -27.46 -12.95
C PHE A 122 -30.95 -27.39 -12.00
N GLN A 123 -31.51 -28.56 -11.68
CA GLN A 123 -32.66 -28.66 -10.77
C GLN A 123 -32.21 -28.49 -9.31
N ASN A 124 -32.98 -27.72 -8.53
CA ASN A 124 -32.83 -27.55 -7.07
C ASN A 124 -31.54 -26.87 -6.59
N TYR A 125 -31.08 -25.82 -7.26
CA TYR A 125 -30.19 -24.86 -6.59
C TYR A 125 -31.00 -24.15 -5.48
N ASP A 126 -30.60 -24.32 -4.21
CA ASP A 126 -31.23 -23.66 -3.07
C ASP A 126 -30.96 -22.15 -3.07
N LEU A 127 -31.77 -21.46 -3.87
CA LEU A 127 -31.78 -20.01 -4.08
C LEU A 127 -32.58 -19.26 -2.98
N THR A 128 -32.73 -19.83 -1.79
CA THR A 128 -33.41 -19.13 -0.68
C THR A 128 -32.56 -17.96 -0.17
N GLY A 129 -33.19 -16.79 0.02
CA GLY A 129 -32.59 -15.59 0.58
C GLY A 129 -32.37 -14.45 -0.41
N LYS A 130 -32.08 -13.26 0.13
CA LYS A 130 -31.87 -12.01 -0.62
C LYS A 130 -30.64 -12.12 -1.53
N ARG A 131 -30.78 -11.68 -2.79
CA ARG A 131 -29.69 -11.66 -3.79
C ARG A 131 -29.89 -10.56 -4.81
N TRP A 132 -28.78 -9.97 -5.26
CA TRP A 132 -28.78 -8.95 -6.31
C TRP A 132 -29.09 -9.53 -7.69
N GLU A 133 -29.96 -8.85 -8.43
CA GLU A 133 -30.28 -9.16 -9.81
C GLU A 133 -29.19 -8.63 -10.76
N ILE A 134 -28.43 -9.56 -11.34
CA ILE A 134 -27.38 -9.32 -12.33
C ILE A 134 -27.81 -10.01 -13.63
N ALA A 135 -27.71 -9.33 -14.78
CA ALA A 135 -28.22 -9.85 -16.07
C ALA A 135 -27.62 -11.21 -16.45
N GLU A 136 -28.47 -12.11 -16.97
CA GLU A 136 -28.09 -13.46 -17.39
C GLU A 136 -27.40 -13.50 -18.78
N MET A 137 -26.55 -14.52 -19.01
CA MET A 137 -25.78 -14.71 -20.26
C MET A 137 -26.62 -14.76 -21.54
N GLN A 138 -27.90 -15.11 -21.45
CA GLN A 138 -28.78 -15.34 -22.59
C GLN A 138 -29.40 -14.04 -23.14
N GLN A 139 -29.26 -12.92 -22.42
CA GLN A 139 -29.81 -11.64 -22.85
C GLN A 139 -28.89 -10.94 -23.88
N PRO A 140 -29.46 -10.37 -24.97
CA PRO A 140 -28.70 -9.55 -25.90
C PRO A 140 -27.92 -8.44 -25.19
N LEU A 141 -26.75 -8.05 -25.71
CA LEU A 141 -25.86 -7.04 -25.12
C LEU A 141 -26.57 -5.75 -24.68
N ILE A 142 -27.60 -5.33 -25.42
CA ILE A 142 -28.37 -4.11 -25.17
C ILE A 142 -29.28 -4.17 -23.93
N ASN A 143 -29.52 -5.37 -23.37
CA ASN A 143 -30.38 -5.63 -22.22
C ASN A 143 -29.60 -5.95 -20.93
N ARG A 144 -28.29 -5.70 -20.89
CA ARG A 144 -27.45 -6.08 -19.75
C ARG A 144 -27.40 -5.08 -18.60
N CYS A 145 -28.07 -3.93 -18.72
CA CYS A 145 -28.18 -2.92 -17.65
C CYS A 145 -29.63 -2.66 -17.23
N THR A 146 -30.53 -3.63 -17.45
CA THR A 146 -31.97 -3.45 -17.25
C THR A 146 -32.52 -4.27 -16.08
N SER A 147 -31.80 -4.35 -14.95
CA SER A 147 -32.28 -5.07 -13.76
C SER A 147 -33.05 -4.17 -12.81
N GLY A 148 -34.02 -4.73 -12.07
CA GLY A 148 -34.80 -3.98 -11.08
C GLY A 148 -33.93 -3.48 -9.91
N ASP A 149 -32.77 -4.10 -9.68
CA ASP A 149 -31.80 -3.63 -8.71
C ASP A 149 -30.93 -2.46 -9.23
N ILE A 150 -30.71 -2.32 -10.55
CA ILE A 150 -30.17 -1.07 -11.13
C ILE A 150 -31.17 0.06 -10.95
N ASN A 151 -32.45 -0.17 -11.28
CA ASN A 151 -33.52 0.81 -11.07
C ASN A 151 -33.63 1.25 -9.59
N LEU A 152 -33.34 0.36 -8.65
CA LEU A 152 -33.29 0.69 -7.23
C LEU A 152 -32.16 1.69 -6.93
N VAL A 153 -30.94 1.42 -7.39
CA VAL A 153 -29.80 2.31 -7.14
C VAL A 153 -30.05 3.68 -7.75
N GLU A 154 -30.49 3.74 -9.02
CA GLU A 154 -30.84 5.00 -9.68
C GLU A 154 -31.99 5.73 -8.98
N GLY A 155 -33.01 5.00 -8.51
CA GLY A 155 -34.10 5.57 -7.74
C GLY A 155 -33.64 6.20 -6.42
N ILE A 156 -32.71 5.55 -5.71
CA ILE A 156 -32.12 6.10 -4.48
C ILE A 156 -31.26 7.32 -4.82
N VAL A 157 -30.38 7.26 -5.82
CA VAL A 157 -29.56 8.41 -6.24
C VAL A 157 -30.43 9.61 -6.59
N ASN A 158 -31.51 9.41 -7.35
CA ASN A 158 -32.45 10.48 -7.68
C ASN A 158 -33.15 11.05 -6.45
N THR A 159 -33.47 10.22 -5.46
CA THR A 159 -34.02 10.67 -4.18
C THR A 159 -33.00 11.50 -3.41
N LEU A 160 -31.74 11.04 -3.35
CA LEU A 160 -30.67 11.76 -2.66
C LEU A 160 -30.37 13.11 -3.30
N LYS A 161 -30.35 13.19 -4.63
CA LYS A 161 -30.20 14.45 -5.38
C LYS A 161 -31.32 15.47 -5.12
N GLN A 162 -32.49 15.03 -4.67
CA GLN A 162 -33.62 15.89 -4.34
C GLN A 162 -33.62 16.34 -2.87
N GLU A 163 -33.14 15.48 -1.98
CA GLU A 163 -33.25 15.67 -0.52
C GLU A 163 -31.95 16.15 0.13
N HIS A 164 -30.81 15.89 -0.49
CA HIS A 164 -29.48 16.25 0.01
C HIS A 164 -28.69 17.02 -1.04
N ASN A 165 -27.75 17.85 -0.57
CA ASN A 165 -26.73 18.40 -1.43
C ASN A 165 -25.62 17.35 -1.56
N ILE A 166 -25.62 16.57 -2.65
CA ILE A 166 -24.61 15.53 -2.89
C ILE A 166 -23.61 15.94 -3.96
N VAL A 167 -22.40 15.41 -3.87
CA VAL A 167 -21.35 15.62 -4.87
C VAL A 167 -21.49 14.57 -5.97
N ASN A 168 -22.05 14.95 -7.13
CA ASN A 168 -22.34 14.02 -8.23
C ASN A 168 -21.10 13.30 -8.78
N SER A 169 -19.90 13.87 -8.65
CA SER A 169 -18.64 13.23 -9.06
C SER A 169 -18.15 12.18 -8.05
N HIS A 170 -18.74 12.12 -6.85
CA HIS A 170 -18.29 11.28 -5.73
C HIS A 170 -19.42 10.38 -5.22
N ILE A 171 -20.04 9.65 -6.14
CA ILE A 171 -21.02 8.61 -5.83
C ILE A 171 -20.38 7.26 -6.17
N PHE A 172 -20.09 6.49 -5.13
CA PHE A 172 -19.34 5.24 -5.25
C PHE A 172 -20.17 4.02 -4.85
N ALA A 173 -19.78 2.85 -5.34
CA ALA A 173 -20.42 1.57 -5.07
C ALA A 173 -19.43 0.58 -4.42
N ALA A 174 -19.73 0.07 -3.24
CA ALA A 174 -18.91 -0.94 -2.57
C ALA A 174 -19.72 -2.21 -2.26
N GLY A 175 -19.07 -3.36 -2.17
CA GLY A 175 -19.77 -4.57 -1.75
C GLY A 175 -18.88 -5.77 -1.49
N HIS A 176 -19.47 -6.79 -0.86
CA HIS A 176 -18.80 -8.04 -0.48
C HIS A 176 -19.39 -9.24 -1.21
N SER A 177 -18.55 -10.19 -1.66
CA SER A 177 -19.02 -11.44 -2.25
C SER A 177 -19.94 -11.18 -3.45
N GLN A 178 -21.18 -11.69 -3.46
CA GLN A 178 -22.18 -11.32 -4.48
C GLN A 178 -22.44 -9.80 -4.56
N GLY A 179 -22.39 -9.08 -3.44
CA GLY A 179 -22.52 -7.62 -3.41
C GLY A 179 -21.33 -6.92 -4.06
N ALA A 180 -20.13 -7.51 -4.03
CA ALA A 180 -18.96 -6.99 -4.72
C ALA A 180 -19.09 -7.12 -6.25
N VAL A 181 -19.64 -8.25 -6.71
CA VAL A 181 -20.00 -8.45 -8.13
C VAL A 181 -21.07 -7.45 -8.55
N PHE A 182 -22.06 -7.19 -7.68
CA PHE A 182 -23.09 -6.20 -7.95
C PHE A 182 -22.55 -4.76 -7.95
N ALA A 183 -21.59 -4.42 -7.08
CA ALA A 183 -20.92 -3.12 -7.07
C ALA A 183 -20.22 -2.84 -8.40
N TYR A 184 -19.50 -3.82 -8.94
CA TYR A 184 -18.95 -3.75 -10.29
C TYR A 184 -20.05 -3.57 -11.35
N TYR A 185 -21.08 -4.40 -11.31
CA TYR A 185 -22.17 -4.39 -12.29
C TYR A 185 -22.90 -3.04 -12.33
N VAL A 186 -23.23 -2.46 -11.17
CA VAL A 186 -23.88 -1.14 -11.11
C VAL A 186 -22.96 -0.02 -11.55
N ALA A 187 -21.65 -0.10 -11.26
CA ALA A 187 -20.69 0.89 -11.73
C ALA A 187 -20.64 0.94 -13.26
N MET A 188 -20.68 -0.23 -13.90
CA MET A 188 -20.69 -0.29 -15.35
C MET A 188 -22.02 0.17 -15.97
N CYS A 189 -23.14 -0.04 -15.26
CA CYS A 189 -24.48 0.21 -15.78
C CYS A 189 -25.08 1.57 -15.46
N SER A 190 -24.64 2.23 -14.38
CA SER A 190 -25.16 3.53 -13.94
C SER A 190 -24.14 4.63 -14.19
N GLU A 191 -24.51 5.65 -14.97
CA GLU A 191 -23.65 6.81 -15.24
C GLU A 191 -23.33 7.63 -13.99
N ASP A 192 -24.20 7.54 -12.97
CA ASP A 192 -24.04 8.26 -11.71
C ASP A 192 -22.94 7.66 -10.82
N ILE A 193 -22.61 6.38 -10.97
CA ILE A 193 -21.54 5.75 -10.20
C ILE A 193 -20.20 6.06 -10.86
N THR A 194 -19.29 6.69 -10.10
CA THR A 194 -18.01 7.20 -10.59
C THR A 194 -16.80 6.38 -10.13
N GLY A 195 -17.02 5.36 -9.32
CA GLY A 195 -15.99 4.49 -8.77
C GLY A 195 -16.59 3.33 -7.99
N PHE A 196 -15.89 2.21 -7.88
CA PHE A 196 -16.39 1.08 -7.10
C PHE A 196 -15.33 0.33 -6.31
N TRP A 197 -15.78 -0.35 -5.26
CA TRP A 197 -14.99 -1.14 -4.34
C TRP A 197 -15.52 -2.57 -4.23
N SER A 198 -14.71 -3.55 -4.64
CA SER A 198 -15.03 -4.97 -4.65
C SER A 198 -14.24 -5.71 -3.58
N GLN A 199 -14.90 -6.30 -2.58
CA GLN A 199 -14.26 -7.19 -1.61
C GLN A 199 -14.70 -8.65 -1.76
N SER A 200 -13.75 -9.56 -1.98
CA SER A 200 -14.01 -11.00 -2.19
C SER A 200 -15.02 -11.27 -3.33
N GLY A 201 -14.93 -10.48 -4.40
CA GLY A 201 -15.76 -10.58 -5.61
C GLY A 201 -14.96 -10.93 -6.86
N GLY A 202 -15.36 -10.35 -8.00
CA GLY A 202 -14.63 -10.47 -9.27
C GLY A 202 -15.45 -11.11 -10.40
N LEU A 203 -14.77 -11.40 -11.51
CA LEU A 203 -15.35 -12.07 -12.68
C LEU A 203 -15.26 -13.60 -12.50
N VAL A 204 -16.32 -14.34 -12.82
CA VAL A 204 -16.43 -15.80 -12.77
C VAL A 204 -15.86 -16.46 -14.03
N ASP A 205 -14.68 -17.06 -13.94
CA ASP A 205 -14.22 -17.97 -14.99
C ASP A 205 -15.01 -19.29 -14.97
N ILE A 206 -15.91 -19.46 -15.95
CA ILE A 206 -16.75 -20.66 -16.09
C ILE A 206 -15.88 -21.92 -16.28
N LEU A 207 -14.67 -21.77 -16.82
CA LEU A 207 -13.78 -22.89 -17.16
C LEU A 207 -12.94 -23.37 -15.97
N ASN A 208 -12.92 -22.64 -14.85
CA ASN A 208 -12.07 -22.95 -13.69
C ASN A 208 -12.84 -23.07 -12.36
N ASP A 209 -14.11 -22.66 -12.30
CA ASP A 209 -14.87 -22.76 -11.06
C ASP A 209 -15.33 -24.21 -10.78
N GLN A 210 -14.68 -24.87 -9.81
CA GLN A 210 -15.03 -26.23 -9.39
C GLN A 210 -16.47 -26.40 -8.91
N GLN A 211 -17.14 -25.34 -8.40
CA GLN A 211 -18.55 -25.41 -8.04
C GLN A 211 -19.47 -25.51 -9.26
N VAL A 212 -19.11 -24.84 -10.37
CA VAL A 212 -19.83 -24.90 -11.65
C VAL A 212 -19.45 -26.16 -12.43
N LEU A 213 -18.17 -26.55 -12.39
CA LEU A 213 -17.63 -27.70 -13.12
C LEU A 213 -17.96 -29.05 -12.47
N GLY A 214 -18.39 -29.07 -11.20
CA GLY A 214 -18.75 -30.27 -10.45
C GLY A 214 -19.80 -31.16 -11.13
N SER A 215 -20.56 -30.62 -12.10
CA SER A 215 -21.60 -31.31 -12.85
C SER A 215 -21.21 -31.75 -14.27
N ILE A 216 -20.00 -31.42 -14.75
CA ILE A 216 -19.57 -31.72 -16.13
C ILE A 216 -18.52 -32.84 -16.13
N SER A 217 -18.61 -33.74 -17.11
CA SER A 217 -17.82 -34.97 -17.17
C SER A 217 -16.32 -34.68 -17.30
N THR A 218 -15.51 -35.59 -16.77
CA THR A 218 -14.03 -35.48 -16.75
C THR A 218 -13.47 -35.27 -18.16
N GLU A 219 -14.08 -35.86 -19.19
CA GLU A 219 -13.61 -35.72 -20.58
C GLU A 219 -13.75 -34.29 -21.12
N LEU A 220 -14.73 -33.50 -20.65
CA LEU A 220 -14.88 -32.11 -21.07
C LEU A 220 -13.88 -31.19 -20.36
N ARG A 221 -13.47 -31.53 -19.13
CA ARG A 221 -12.42 -30.81 -18.39
C ARG A 221 -11.06 -30.95 -19.07
N ASP A 222 -10.73 -32.17 -19.49
CA ASP A 222 -9.50 -32.46 -20.22
C ASP A 222 -9.46 -31.75 -21.58
N LEU A 223 -10.62 -31.60 -22.25
CA LEU A 223 -10.74 -30.85 -23.49
C LEU A 223 -10.52 -29.34 -23.25
N ILE A 224 -11.06 -28.79 -22.16
CA ILE A 224 -10.92 -27.36 -21.79
C ILE A 224 -9.47 -27.02 -21.42
N ASP A 225 -8.79 -27.87 -20.64
CA ASP A 225 -7.39 -27.65 -20.27
C ASP A 225 -6.44 -27.79 -21.46
N LEU A 226 -6.75 -28.69 -22.40
CA LEU A 226 -6.06 -28.77 -23.68
C LEU A 226 -6.26 -27.49 -24.50
N VAL A 227 -7.47 -26.94 -24.48
CA VAL A 227 -7.88 -25.74 -25.23
C VAL A 227 -7.19 -24.46 -24.73
N LYS A 228 -6.88 -24.36 -23.44
CA LYS A 228 -6.09 -23.25 -22.83
C LYS A 228 -4.64 -23.17 -23.34
N THR A 229 -4.12 -24.23 -23.96
CA THR A 229 -2.74 -24.27 -24.48
C THR A 229 -2.61 -23.82 -25.93
N PHE A 230 -3.72 -23.55 -26.62
CA PHE A 230 -3.68 -23.12 -28.01
C PHE A 230 -3.43 -21.60 -28.14
N PRO A 231 -2.63 -21.16 -29.11
CA PRO A 231 -2.58 -19.75 -29.51
C PRO A 231 -3.99 -19.27 -29.92
N SER A 232 -4.38 -18.06 -29.54
CA SER A 232 -5.74 -17.50 -29.72
C SER A 232 -6.29 -17.65 -31.14
N ALA A 233 -5.44 -17.50 -32.16
CA ALA A 233 -5.82 -17.69 -33.57
C ALA A 233 -6.19 -19.14 -33.94
N LEU A 234 -5.59 -20.13 -33.28
CA LEU A 234 -5.90 -21.55 -33.46
C LEU A 234 -7.19 -21.92 -32.71
N PHE A 235 -7.43 -21.31 -31.55
CA PHE A 235 -8.67 -21.44 -30.79
C PHE A 235 -9.89 -20.96 -31.60
N GLU A 236 -9.83 -19.74 -32.15
CA GLU A 236 -10.89 -19.15 -32.99
C GLU A 236 -11.17 -19.99 -34.23
N SER A 237 -10.12 -20.52 -34.84
CA SER A 237 -10.20 -21.43 -35.99
C SER A 237 -10.91 -22.76 -35.67
N ILE A 238 -10.85 -23.24 -34.43
CA ILE A 238 -11.42 -24.53 -34.02
C ILE A 238 -12.84 -24.35 -33.47
N MET A 239 -13.06 -23.30 -32.68
CA MET A 239 -14.29 -23.09 -31.93
C MET A 239 -15.29 -22.16 -32.64
N GLY A 240 -14.85 -21.36 -33.60
CA GLY A 240 -15.71 -20.44 -34.36
C GLY A 240 -16.27 -19.27 -33.54
N ILE A 241 -15.76 -19.06 -32.32
CA ILE A 241 -16.05 -17.95 -31.42
C ILE A 241 -14.73 -17.42 -30.82
N PRO A 242 -14.61 -16.10 -30.56
CA PRO A 242 -13.47 -15.53 -29.83
C PRO A 242 -13.36 -16.11 -28.42
N GLN A 243 -12.12 -16.32 -27.95
CA GLN A 243 -11.84 -16.85 -26.61
C GLN A 243 -12.40 -15.97 -25.48
N GLU A 244 -12.60 -14.68 -25.79
CA GLU A 244 -13.13 -13.63 -24.92
C GLU A 244 -14.64 -13.78 -24.62
N GLU A 245 -15.38 -14.61 -25.38
CA GLU A 245 -16.83 -14.81 -25.19
C GLU A 245 -17.19 -15.82 -24.08
N LEU A 246 -16.22 -16.38 -23.32
CA LEU A 246 -16.41 -17.54 -22.43
C LEU A 246 -16.37 -17.26 -20.90
N MET A 247 -16.29 -16.01 -20.44
CA MET A 247 -16.25 -15.67 -19.00
C MET A 247 -17.62 -15.22 -18.46
N TYR A 248 -18.03 -15.65 -17.26
CA TYR A 248 -19.18 -15.11 -16.52
C TYR A 248 -18.70 -14.23 -15.35
N PRO A 249 -19.59 -13.54 -14.60
CA PRO A 249 -20.37 -12.52 -15.28
C PRO A 249 -19.37 -11.70 -16.08
N ILE A 250 -19.59 -11.74 -17.39
CA ILE A 250 -18.86 -11.06 -18.45
C ILE A 250 -18.49 -9.66 -17.96
N PRO A 251 -17.32 -9.11 -18.34
CA PRO A 251 -17.16 -7.67 -18.45
C PRO A 251 -18.49 -7.08 -18.92
N VAL A 252 -19.12 -6.20 -18.15
CA VAL A 252 -20.20 -5.41 -18.72
C VAL A 252 -19.50 -4.67 -19.85
N LEU A 253 -19.74 -5.07 -21.11
CA LEU A 253 -19.04 -4.59 -22.31
C LEU A 253 -19.45 -3.15 -22.63
N VAL A 254 -19.46 -2.31 -21.61
CA VAL A 254 -19.44 -0.87 -21.67
C VAL A 254 -17.98 -0.56 -21.35
N ASP A 255 -17.20 -0.14 -22.35
CA ASP A 255 -15.82 0.29 -22.16
C ASP A 255 -15.82 1.58 -21.30
N ARG A 256 -16.01 1.43 -19.98
CA ARG A 256 -15.90 2.51 -19.00
C ARG A 256 -14.64 2.29 -18.16
N ASP A 257 -13.78 3.29 -18.17
CA ASP A 257 -12.55 3.40 -17.40
C ASP A 257 -12.83 3.87 -15.96
N ILE A 258 -13.73 3.19 -15.26
CA ILE A 258 -14.13 3.59 -13.90
C ILE A 258 -13.12 3.09 -12.86
N PRO A 259 -12.65 3.97 -11.95
CA PRO A 259 -11.81 3.61 -10.81
C PRO A 259 -12.33 2.42 -9.99
N ALA A 260 -11.44 1.47 -9.71
CA ALA A 260 -11.78 0.25 -8.99
C ALA A 260 -10.83 -0.04 -7.82
N ALA A 261 -11.40 -0.17 -6.64
CA ALA A 261 -10.77 -0.58 -5.39
C ALA A 261 -11.06 -2.08 -5.15
N ILE A 262 -10.12 -2.98 -5.44
CA ILE A 262 -10.33 -4.43 -5.34
C ILE A 262 -9.57 -4.97 -4.12
N LEU A 263 -10.23 -5.78 -3.29
CA LEU A 263 -9.63 -6.46 -2.15
C LEU A 263 -10.02 -7.93 -2.12
N HIS A 264 -9.05 -8.83 -2.15
CA HIS A 264 -9.35 -10.27 -2.10
C HIS A 264 -8.26 -11.04 -1.36
N SER A 265 -8.69 -11.90 -0.43
CA SER A 265 -7.79 -12.85 0.23
C SER A 265 -7.39 -13.98 -0.71
N ARG A 266 -6.09 -14.31 -0.77
CA ARG A 266 -5.59 -15.46 -1.57
C ARG A 266 -6.06 -16.82 -1.03
N VAL A 267 -6.53 -16.85 0.22
CA VAL A 267 -7.03 -18.06 0.88
C VAL A 267 -8.56 -18.07 0.99
N ASP A 268 -9.27 -17.21 0.26
CA ASP A 268 -10.73 -17.24 0.17
C ASP A 268 -11.20 -18.56 -0.44
N GLN A 269 -11.90 -19.37 0.37
CA GLN A 269 -12.41 -20.69 -0.03
C GLN A 269 -13.84 -20.65 -0.57
N VAL A 270 -14.49 -19.48 -0.56
CA VAL A 270 -15.88 -19.31 -0.98
C VAL A 270 -15.94 -18.68 -2.36
N VAL A 271 -15.17 -17.62 -2.60
CA VAL A 271 -14.99 -17.02 -3.92
C VAL A 271 -13.52 -17.12 -4.26
N SER A 272 -13.19 -17.71 -5.43
CA SER A 272 -11.79 -17.83 -5.82
C SER A 272 -11.15 -16.46 -6.01
N TYR A 273 -9.97 -16.27 -5.43
CA TYR A 273 -9.11 -15.10 -5.64
C TYR A 273 -8.89 -14.80 -7.13
N ASP A 274 -8.81 -15.83 -7.98
CA ASP A 274 -8.61 -15.69 -9.43
C ASP A 274 -9.69 -14.83 -10.09
N ARG A 275 -10.90 -14.79 -9.51
CA ARG A 275 -11.99 -13.95 -10.02
C ARG A 275 -11.65 -12.46 -9.96
N SER A 276 -10.98 -12.02 -8.91
CA SER A 276 -10.55 -10.63 -8.77
C SER A 276 -9.33 -10.30 -9.62
N VAL A 277 -8.46 -11.29 -9.90
CA VAL A 277 -7.36 -11.15 -10.87
C VAL A 277 -7.93 -10.90 -12.28
N LEU A 278 -8.97 -11.64 -12.66
CA LEU A 278 -9.63 -11.45 -13.95
C LEU A 278 -10.32 -10.09 -14.05
N LEU A 279 -10.97 -9.66 -12.96
CA LEU A 279 -11.58 -8.33 -12.88
C LEU A 279 -10.52 -7.23 -13.05
N GLN A 280 -9.40 -7.33 -12.34
CA GLN A 280 -8.28 -6.39 -12.48
C GLN A 280 -7.81 -6.32 -13.94
N ALA A 281 -7.52 -7.48 -14.55
CA ALA A 281 -7.00 -7.52 -15.91
C ALA A 281 -7.95 -6.89 -16.94
N ASP A 282 -9.26 -7.08 -16.79
CA ASP A 282 -10.25 -6.47 -17.68
C ASP A 282 -10.33 -4.94 -17.50
N LEU A 283 -10.25 -4.44 -16.26
CA LEU A 283 -10.24 -3.01 -15.97
C LEU A 283 -8.96 -2.32 -16.47
N GLU A 284 -7.80 -2.96 -16.24
CA GLU A 284 -6.52 -2.47 -16.75
C GLU A 284 -6.48 -2.46 -18.28
N ARG A 285 -7.11 -3.43 -18.95
CA ARG A 285 -7.24 -3.48 -20.42
C ARG A 285 -7.93 -2.24 -20.98
N VAL A 286 -8.93 -1.69 -20.28
CA VAL A 286 -9.65 -0.48 -20.69
C VAL A 286 -9.03 0.82 -20.13
N GLY A 287 -7.91 0.72 -19.42
CA GLY A 287 -7.19 1.87 -18.86
C GLY A 287 -7.79 2.41 -17.55
N ALA A 288 -8.69 1.67 -16.89
CA ALA A 288 -9.25 2.07 -15.62
C ALA A 288 -8.17 2.10 -14.51
N PRO A 289 -8.18 3.10 -13.62
CA PRO A 289 -7.35 3.08 -12.42
C PRO A 289 -7.77 1.94 -11.49
N VAL A 290 -6.84 1.07 -11.08
CA VAL A 290 -7.14 -0.05 -10.18
C VAL A 290 -6.20 -0.05 -8.97
N LEU A 291 -6.79 -0.02 -7.76
CA LEU A 291 -6.12 -0.36 -6.52
C LEU A 291 -6.44 -1.83 -6.19
N PHE A 292 -5.52 -2.75 -6.47
CA PHE A 292 -5.72 -4.16 -6.13
C PHE A 292 -4.92 -4.56 -4.90
N THR A 293 -5.61 -4.76 -3.79
CA THR A 293 -5.04 -5.16 -2.51
C THR A 293 -5.23 -6.65 -2.29
N THR A 294 -4.13 -7.35 -1.99
CA THR A 294 -4.16 -8.79 -1.66
C THR A 294 -3.65 -8.95 -0.23
N ASN A 295 -4.46 -9.57 0.62
CA ASN A 295 -4.10 -9.76 2.02
C ASN A 295 -3.92 -11.27 2.29
N PRO A 296 -2.67 -11.77 2.37
CA PRO A 296 -2.40 -13.19 2.57
C PRO A 296 -2.80 -13.70 3.96
N ASP A 297 -2.94 -12.80 4.94
CA ASP A 297 -3.41 -13.09 6.31
C ASP A 297 -4.89 -12.72 6.53
N ALA A 298 -5.63 -12.33 5.48
CA ALA A 298 -7.01 -11.87 5.63
C ALA A 298 -7.99 -12.99 5.98
N PHE A 299 -9.10 -12.57 6.60
CA PHE A 299 -10.29 -13.25 7.14
C PHE A 299 -10.99 -14.28 6.22
N GLY A 300 -10.29 -14.96 5.31
CA GLY A 300 -10.84 -15.84 4.29
C GLY A 300 -11.81 -15.05 3.42
N HIS A 301 -13.09 -15.43 3.50
CA HIS A 301 -14.18 -14.76 2.80
C HIS A 301 -14.80 -13.58 3.59
N GLY A 302 -14.21 -13.13 4.70
CA GLY A 302 -14.77 -12.01 5.48
C GLY A 302 -14.51 -10.63 4.86
N TRP A 303 -15.33 -9.65 5.22
CA TRP A 303 -15.01 -8.23 5.00
C TRP A 303 -13.82 -7.83 5.88
N ASP A 304 -12.88 -7.07 5.33
CA ASP A 304 -11.61 -6.72 5.96
C ASP A 304 -11.55 -5.20 6.13
N LYS A 305 -11.94 -4.78 7.32
CA LYS A 305 -12.09 -3.37 7.69
C LYS A 305 -10.78 -2.60 7.68
N ARG A 306 -9.63 -3.30 7.73
CA ARG A 306 -8.29 -2.68 7.82
C ARG A 306 -7.96 -1.82 6.60
N GLU A 307 -8.57 -2.14 5.47
CA GLU A 307 -8.34 -1.44 4.20
C GLU A 307 -9.43 -0.42 3.89
N ASN A 308 -10.41 -0.20 4.79
CA ASN A 308 -11.53 0.69 4.49
C ASN A 308 -11.06 2.12 4.14
N ASP A 309 -10.12 2.65 4.91
CA ASP A 309 -9.57 3.99 4.71
C ASP A 309 -8.86 4.09 3.35
N ALA A 310 -8.03 3.10 3.01
CA ALA A 310 -7.28 3.08 1.76
C ALA A 310 -8.19 3.01 0.52
N GLN A 311 -9.24 2.18 0.59
CA GLN A 311 -10.18 2.02 -0.52
C GLN A 311 -11.04 3.26 -0.72
N TRP A 312 -11.45 3.92 0.37
CA TRP A 312 -12.16 5.20 0.32
C TRP A 312 -11.28 6.30 -0.30
N GLN A 313 -10.07 6.50 0.23
CA GLN A 313 -9.17 7.55 -0.24
C GLN A 313 -8.84 7.40 -1.71
N PHE A 314 -8.57 6.17 -2.18
CA PHE A 314 -8.34 5.90 -3.60
C PHE A 314 -9.51 6.38 -4.48
N LEU A 315 -10.76 6.04 -4.13
CA LEU A 315 -11.92 6.44 -4.94
C LEU A 315 -12.13 7.96 -4.94
N VAL A 316 -11.94 8.62 -3.80
CA VAL A 316 -12.03 10.09 -3.69
C VAL A 316 -10.95 10.77 -4.52
N GLU A 317 -9.71 10.29 -4.45
CA GLU A 317 -8.59 10.83 -5.22
C GLU A 317 -8.84 10.73 -6.73
N GLN A 318 -9.36 9.61 -7.21
CA GLN A 318 -9.67 9.44 -8.63
C GLN A 318 -10.84 10.32 -9.11
N ALA A 319 -11.79 10.64 -8.22
CA ALA A 319 -12.90 11.54 -8.54
C ALA A 319 -12.53 13.03 -8.49
N GLY A 320 -11.35 13.38 -7.99
CA GLY A 320 -10.87 14.75 -7.83
C GLY A 320 -11.26 15.40 -6.49
N PRO A 321 -10.88 16.66 -6.26
CA PRO A 321 -11.01 17.31 -4.96
C PRO A 321 -12.48 17.53 -4.55
N LEU A 322 -12.76 17.36 -3.26
CA LEU A 322 -14.06 17.68 -2.68
C LEU A 322 -14.25 19.21 -2.55
N PRO A 323 -15.50 19.71 -2.60
CA PRO A 323 -15.77 21.11 -2.29
C PRO A 323 -15.30 21.49 -0.88
N GLU A 324 -14.71 22.69 -0.72
CA GLU A 324 -14.29 23.20 0.59
C GLU A 324 -15.45 23.17 1.60
N ARG A 325 -15.25 22.49 2.73
CA ARG A 325 -16.23 22.46 3.81
C ARG A 325 -16.02 23.63 4.75
N THR A 326 -17.09 24.37 5.02
CA THR A 326 -17.09 25.34 6.12
C THR A 326 -16.99 24.59 7.45
N PRO A 327 -16.02 24.90 8.33
CA PRO A 327 -15.87 24.19 9.59
C PRO A 327 -17.12 24.36 10.48
N PRO A 328 -17.49 23.35 11.28
CA PRO A 328 -18.66 23.41 12.14
C PRO A 328 -18.63 24.60 13.10
N THR A 329 -19.77 25.25 13.29
CA THR A 329 -19.93 26.43 14.17
C THR A 329 -19.69 26.17 15.67
N TRP A 330 -19.35 24.94 16.07
CA TRP A 330 -19.06 24.58 17.45
C TRP A 330 -17.57 24.59 17.81
N ALA A 331 -16.66 24.87 16.85
CA ALA A 331 -15.29 25.23 17.19
C ALA A 331 -15.27 26.68 17.73
N PRO A 332 -14.97 26.93 19.03
CA PRO A 332 -14.87 28.30 19.51
C PRO A 332 -13.66 28.94 18.83
N SER A 333 -13.91 30.04 18.12
CA SER A 333 -12.89 30.88 17.52
C SER A 333 -11.86 31.29 18.58
N ILE A 334 -10.67 30.70 18.51
CA ILE A 334 -9.57 30.96 19.45
C ILE A 334 -9.06 32.42 19.39
N PHE A 335 -9.55 33.21 18.42
CA PHE A 335 -9.19 34.60 18.19
C PHE A 335 -9.97 35.64 19.01
N THR A 336 -11.00 35.27 19.78
CA THR A 336 -11.84 36.28 20.48
C THR A 336 -11.49 36.50 21.95
N VAL A 337 -10.53 35.77 22.54
CA VAL A 337 -10.26 35.81 24.00
C VAL A 337 -8.95 36.52 24.40
N LEU A 338 -8.11 36.98 23.46
CA LEU A 338 -6.82 37.62 23.77
C LEU A 338 -6.67 39.08 23.29
N GLY A 339 -7.60 39.94 23.67
CA GLY A 339 -7.33 41.37 23.87
C GLY A 339 -7.93 41.77 25.22
N PRO A 340 -7.15 42.18 26.25
CA PRO A 340 -6.07 43.17 26.19
C PRO A 340 -4.89 42.84 27.15
N PHE A 341 -3.80 42.21 26.69
CA PHE A 341 -2.57 42.08 27.50
C PHE A 341 -1.28 42.37 26.71
N ASN A 342 -1.37 43.08 25.58
CA ASN A 342 -0.20 43.66 24.93
C ASN A 342 0.12 45.02 25.56
N SER A 343 1.00 45.06 26.57
CA SER A 343 1.81 46.27 26.85
C SER A 343 2.85 46.18 27.99
N ILE A 344 3.13 45.04 28.64
CA ILE A 344 4.05 45.06 29.82
C ILE A 344 5.18 43.99 29.83
N LEU A 345 5.28 43.09 28.85
CA LEU A 345 6.39 42.10 28.82
C LEU A 345 7.09 42.06 27.46
N PHE A 346 7.62 43.22 27.04
CA PHE A 346 8.61 43.33 25.97
C PHE A 346 9.89 43.95 26.55
N GLU A 347 10.58 43.19 27.40
CA GLU A 347 11.99 43.38 27.77
C GLU A 347 12.35 42.25 28.76
N HIS A 348 13.27 41.38 28.36
CA HIS A 348 13.79 40.19 29.10
C HIS A 348 13.03 38.86 28.96
N ALA A 349 13.10 38.28 27.76
CA ALA A 349 13.24 36.83 27.58
C ALA A 349 13.83 36.54 26.20
N THR A 350 15.15 36.72 26.06
CA THR A 350 15.92 36.27 24.89
C THR A 350 16.37 34.81 25.11
N GLU A 351 16.25 34.01 24.05
CA GLU A 351 16.85 32.68 23.78
C GLU A 351 16.06 31.37 24.01
N SER A 352 14.80 31.37 24.44
CA SER A 352 14.02 30.11 24.45
C SER A 352 12.59 30.21 23.89
N LEU A 353 12.31 31.24 23.10
CA LEU A 353 11.01 31.43 22.43
C LEU A 353 11.12 31.80 20.94
N TRP A 354 12.35 31.89 20.41
CA TRP A 354 12.60 32.11 18.97
C TRP A 354 12.71 30.81 18.16
N THR A 355 12.81 29.65 18.81
CA THR A 355 12.87 28.31 18.18
C THR A 355 11.52 27.62 18.04
N MET A 356 10.40 28.30 18.35
CA MET A 356 9.06 27.70 18.29
C MET A 356 8.08 28.41 17.32
N LEU A 357 8.52 29.43 16.57
CA LEU A 357 7.61 30.28 15.79
C LEU A 357 8.02 30.56 14.34
N PHE A 358 8.98 29.83 13.79
CA PHE A 358 9.18 29.76 12.34
C PHE A 358 9.58 28.34 11.96
N ASP A 359 8.60 27.54 11.58
CA ASP A 359 8.75 26.81 10.32
C ASP A 359 7.41 26.88 9.60
N TYR A 360 7.50 27.36 8.37
CA TYR A 360 6.40 27.59 7.45
C TYR A 360 5.92 26.22 6.93
N ASP A 361 4.60 26.05 6.90
CA ASP A 361 3.89 24.99 6.19
C ASP A 361 4.39 24.88 4.74
N ILE A 362 4.98 23.74 4.40
CA ILE A 362 5.34 23.34 3.02
C ILE A 362 4.37 22.25 2.50
N ASP A 363 3.35 21.86 3.28
CA ASP A 363 2.53 20.69 2.97
C ASP A 363 1.41 20.93 1.91
N GLU A 364 1.30 22.13 1.32
CA GLU A 364 0.26 22.45 0.32
C GLU A 364 0.71 22.47 -1.15
N VAL A 365 1.93 22.04 -1.48
CA VAL A 365 2.42 22.03 -2.89
C VAL A 365 2.79 20.63 -3.43
N GLU A 366 2.71 19.55 -2.65
CA GLU A 366 3.07 18.19 -3.12
C GLU A 366 1.91 17.29 -3.59
N GLN A 367 0.69 17.82 -3.76
CA GLN A 367 -0.41 17.06 -4.36
C GLN A 367 -0.46 17.29 -5.88
N LEU A 368 0.13 16.38 -6.69
CA LEU A 368 -0.30 16.02 -8.07
C LEU A 368 0.70 15.15 -8.89
N ILE A 369 1.45 14.20 -8.29
CA ILE A 369 2.29 13.27 -9.08
C ILE A 369 2.16 11.82 -8.56
N ASP A 370 1.74 10.93 -9.44
CA ASP A 370 1.67 9.45 -9.33
C ASP A 370 3.03 8.85 -8.90
N MET A 371 3.17 8.29 -7.68
CA MET A 371 4.47 7.83 -7.18
C MET A 371 4.38 6.61 -6.24
N ARG A 372 4.07 5.43 -6.83
CA ARG A 372 4.04 4.11 -6.15
C ARG A 372 5.40 3.65 -5.61
N TYR A 373 6.50 4.13 -6.16
CA TYR A 373 7.86 3.95 -5.64
C TYR A 373 8.55 5.32 -5.70
N GLY A 374 9.40 5.67 -4.73
CA GLY A 374 9.96 7.03 -4.65
C GLY A 374 10.88 7.42 -5.80
N PRO A 375 11.24 8.72 -5.91
CA PRO A 375 11.10 9.75 -4.87
C PRO A 375 10.10 10.88 -5.16
N PHE A 376 9.65 11.54 -4.06
CA PHE A 376 9.11 12.90 -4.11
C PHE A 376 10.17 13.88 -4.63
N ALA A 377 9.74 15.06 -5.09
CA ALA A 377 10.67 16.10 -5.51
C ALA A 377 11.74 16.33 -4.43
N GLY A 378 13.01 16.28 -4.84
CA GLY A 378 14.15 16.51 -3.96
C GLY A 378 14.61 15.30 -3.13
N PHE A 379 14.01 14.12 -3.22
CA PHE A 379 14.57 12.90 -2.61
C PHE A 379 15.40 12.07 -3.61
N THR A 380 16.43 11.38 -3.12
CA THR A 380 17.25 10.43 -3.90
C THR A 380 17.45 9.18 -3.05
N ALA A 381 17.21 8.00 -3.62
CA ALA A 381 17.48 6.74 -2.94
C ALA A 381 18.99 6.62 -2.68
N ILE A 382 19.35 6.27 -1.46
CA ILE A 382 20.73 5.98 -1.06
C ILE A 382 20.96 4.48 -1.10
N ASP A 383 20.01 3.71 -0.55
CA ASP A 383 20.19 2.29 -0.30
C ASP A 383 18.84 1.56 -0.10
N VAL A 384 18.79 0.25 -0.32
CA VAL A 384 17.60 -0.60 -0.19
C VAL A 384 17.91 -1.95 0.45
N GLU A 385 17.04 -2.40 1.36
CA GLU A 385 17.32 -3.56 2.20
C GLU A 385 16.08 -4.42 2.42
N VAL A 386 16.16 -5.71 2.08
CA VAL A 386 15.02 -6.64 2.11
C VAL A 386 14.87 -7.32 3.48
N ASP A 387 13.70 -7.15 4.10
CA ASP A 387 13.32 -7.83 5.35
C ASP A 387 12.87 -9.27 5.05
N TRP A 388 13.85 -10.16 4.88
CA TRP A 388 13.66 -11.60 4.62
C TRP A 388 12.90 -12.35 5.70
N MET A 389 12.67 -11.75 6.88
CA MET A 389 11.97 -12.39 7.98
C MET A 389 10.46 -12.19 7.95
N GLU A 390 9.96 -11.27 7.13
CA GLU A 390 8.54 -10.99 7.01
C GLU A 390 7.92 -11.80 5.85
N PRO A 391 6.78 -12.48 6.05
CA PRO A 391 6.16 -13.35 5.03
C PRO A 391 5.82 -12.65 3.71
N ASP A 392 5.62 -11.33 3.76
CA ASP A 392 5.19 -10.49 2.65
C ASP A 392 6.33 -9.80 1.89
N TYR A 393 7.59 -10.12 2.23
CA TYR A 393 8.79 -9.50 1.66
C TYR A 393 8.72 -7.97 1.70
N PHE A 394 8.84 -7.42 2.91
CA PHE A 394 9.02 -5.98 3.07
C PHE A 394 10.44 -5.60 2.70
N TRP A 395 10.65 -4.37 2.24
CA TRP A 395 11.98 -3.77 2.22
C TRP A 395 11.95 -2.39 2.83
N TRP A 396 13.14 -1.92 3.17
CA TRP A 396 13.41 -0.58 3.61
C TRP A 396 14.20 0.13 2.52
N THR A 397 13.77 1.32 2.13
CA THR A 397 14.57 2.18 1.25
C THR A 397 15.01 3.39 2.06
N MET A 398 16.30 3.68 2.05
CA MET A 398 16.86 4.90 2.60
C MET A 398 16.90 5.99 1.55
N TRP A 399 16.38 7.16 1.89
CA TRP A 399 16.30 8.31 0.99
C TRP A 399 17.01 9.51 1.60
N LYS A 400 17.68 10.29 0.75
CA LYS A 400 18.26 11.59 1.06
C LYS A 400 17.44 12.69 0.41
N HIS A 401 17.11 13.73 1.15
CA HIS A 401 16.47 14.93 0.59
C HIS A 401 17.51 16.01 0.25
N GLU A 402 17.15 16.94 -0.64
CA GLU A 402 17.93 18.11 -1.02
C GLU A 402 18.28 19.02 0.16
N ASP A 403 17.41 19.08 1.18
CA ASP A 403 17.68 19.81 2.43
C ASP A 403 18.72 19.11 3.33
N GLY A 404 19.25 17.96 2.90
CA GLY A 404 20.21 17.13 3.63
C GLY A 404 19.56 16.15 4.60
N SER A 405 18.23 16.13 4.73
CA SER A 405 17.55 15.20 5.63
C SER A 405 17.47 13.78 5.06
N THR A 406 17.35 12.79 5.95
CA THR A 406 17.32 11.36 5.59
C THR A 406 16.03 10.75 6.08
N GLY A 407 15.41 9.94 5.23
CA GLY A 407 14.20 9.20 5.52
C GLY A 407 14.36 7.71 5.28
N LEU A 408 13.62 6.89 6.02
CA LEU A 408 13.46 5.47 5.77
C LEU A 408 12.02 5.17 5.38
N TRP A 409 11.85 4.47 4.26
CA TRP A 409 10.55 4.07 3.76
C TRP A 409 10.44 2.56 3.86
N ARG A 410 9.44 2.08 4.59
CA ARG A 410 9.12 0.67 4.61
C ARG A 410 8.01 0.39 3.61
N GLN A 411 8.27 -0.50 2.66
CA GLN A 411 7.38 -0.84 1.56
C GLN A 411 7.15 -2.34 1.53
N ARG A 412 5.98 -2.75 1.03
CA ARG A 412 5.66 -4.15 0.74
C ARG A 412 5.97 -4.47 -0.72
N SER A 413 6.14 -5.76 -0.99
CA SER A 413 6.33 -6.29 -2.35
C SER A 413 5.22 -5.99 -3.35
N ASP A 414 4.03 -5.61 -2.88
CA ASP A 414 2.92 -5.14 -3.72
C ASP A 414 3.00 -3.64 -4.08
N GLY A 415 4.05 -2.94 -3.65
CA GLY A 415 4.25 -1.50 -3.88
C GLY A 415 3.53 -0.58 -2.92
N ASN A 416 2.78 -1.11 -1.95
CA ASN A 416 2.10 -0.27 -0.97
C ASN A 416 3.09 0.23 0.08
N LYS A 417 3.21 1.56 0.17
CA LYS A 417 3.95 2.23 1.23
C LYS A 417 3.23 2.01 2.56
N GLN A 418 3.91 1.38 3.51
CA GLN A 418 3.34 1.18 4.84
C GLN A 418 3.76 2.27 5.83
N ARG A 419 4.96 2.83 5.66
CA ARG A 419 5.49 3.75 6.66
C ARG A 419 6.64 4.61 6.17
N PHE A 420 6.51 5.92 6.41
CA PHE A 420 7.63 6.84 6.41
C PHE A 420 8.20 7.03 7.82
N VAL A 421 9.52 7.03 7.93
CA VAL A 421 10.25 7.44 9.14
C VAL A 421 11.27 8.50 8.74
N ARG A 422 11.02 9.75 9.11
CA ARG A 422 12.07 10.78 9.06
C ARG A 422 13.10 10.51 10.15
N LEU A 423 14.36 10.35 9.77
CA LEU A 423 15.45 10.25 10.73
C LEU A 423 15.89 11.65 11.14
N GLN A 424 16.28 11.81 12.41
CA GLN A 424 16.89 13.06 12.85
C GLN A 424 18.25 13.22 12.17
N THR A 425 18.28 14.11 11.19
CA THR A 425 19.51 14.55 10.55
C THR A 425 20.02 15.80 11.24
N THR A 426 21.33 15.87 11.34
CA THR A 426 22.04 17.01 11.90
C THR A 426 23.18 17.34 10.93
N PRO A 427 23.56 18.62 10.74
CA PRO A 427 24.57 18.99 9.76
C PRO A 427 25.97 18.41 10.00
N ASP A 428 26.19 17.80 11.17
CA ASP A 428 27.43 17.16 11.57
C ASP A 428 27.55 15.70 11.14
N ARG A 429 26.52 15.08 10.54
CA ARG A 429 26.58 13.69 10.07
C ARG A 429 25.74 13.42 8.83
N VAL A 430 26.15 12.41 8.08
CA VAL A 430 25.49 11.96 6.83
C VAL A 430 25.19 10.46 6.93
N ALA A 431 23.98 10.05 6.54
CA ALA A 431 23.65 8.65 6.41
C ALA A 431 24.43 8.07 5.22
N LYS A 432 25.18 7.01 5.49
CA LYS A 432 26.05 6.35 4.52
C LYS A 432 25.40 5.13 3.92
N ASP A 433 24.80 4.32 4.77
CA ASP A 433 24.26 3.04 4.35
C ASP A 433 23.23 2.49 5.34
N LEU A 434 22.41 1.54 4.90
CA LEU A 434 21.38 0.89 5.68
C LEU A 434 21.63 -0.62 5.72
N ALA A 435 21.32 -1.26 6.85
CA ALA A 435 21.28 -2.70 6.96
C ALA A 435 20.12 -3.15 7.84
N LEU A 436 19.81 -4.44 7.85
CA LEU A 436 18.81 -5.02 8.76
C LEU A 436 19.44 -5.93 9.81
N ASP A 437 19.00 -5.79 11.07
CA ASP A 437 19.29 -6.81 12.07
C ASP A 437 18.46 -8.09 11.82
N PHE A 438 18.88 -9.22 12.39
CA PHE A 438 18.21 -10.54 12.35
C PHE A 438 16.72 -10.57 12.80
N ARG A 439 16.05 -9.43 13.01
CA ARG A 439 14.60 -9.32 13.20
C ARG A 439 13.94 -8.35 12.20
N GLY A 440 14.64 -8.01 11.12
CA GLY A 440 14.15 -7.07 10.11
C GLY A 440 14.07 -5.63 10.59
N ARG A 441 14.92 -5.23 11.55
CA ARG A 441 14.90 -3.85 12.08
C ARG A 441 16.04 -3.05 11.45
N PRO A 442 15.77 -1.81 11.02
CA PRO A 442 16.78 -1.01 10.34
C PRO A 442 17.92 -0.62 11.28
N VAL A 443 19.12 -0.66 10.74
CA VAL A 443 20.38 -0.23 11.35
C VAL A 443 21.03 0.72 10.35
N VAL A 444 21.20 1.98 10.75
CA VAL A 444 21.74 3.02 9.84
C VAL A 444 23.17 3.32 10.23
N ALA A 445 24.06 3.32 9.25
CA ALA A 445 25.43 3.80 9.38
C ALA A 445 25.46 5.31 9.09
N TRP A 446 25.79 6.10 10.10
CA TRP A 446 26.00 7.53 9.99
C TRP A 446 27.49 7.84 10.06
N GLN A 447 27.99 8.69 9.18
CA GLN A 447 29.34 9.22 9.29
C GLN A 447 29.32 10.68 9.67
N HIS A 448 29.99 11.01 10.76
CA HIS A 448 30.16 12.37 11.25
C HIS A 448 31.23 13.11 10.43
N ASN A 449 31.21 14.45 10.47
CA ASN A 449 32.18 15.31 9.77
C ASN A 449 33.63 15.10 10.24
N ASP A 450 33.84 14.56 11.45
CA ASP A 450 35.15 14.19 11.97
C ASP A 450 35.59 12.76 11.57
N GLY A 451 34.80 12.10 10.72
CA GLY A 451 34.99 10.74 10.25
C GLY A 451 34.41 9.66 11.17
N THR A 452 33.91 10.00 12.36
CA THR A 452 33.35 9.02 13.31
C THR A 452 32.17 8.28 12.70
N LEU A 453 32.18 6.95 12.79
CA LEU A 453 31.05 6.10 12.43
C LEU A 453 30.10 5.96 13.62
N GLU A 454 28.85 6.36 13.44
CA GLU A 454 27.73 6.12 14.35
C GLU A 454 26.79 5.06 13.75
N ILE A 455 26.67 3.93 14.41
CA ILE A 455 25.76 2.84 14.04
C ILE A 455 24.50 2.95 14.90
N GLN A 456 23.38 3.28 14.25
CA GLN A 456 22.12 3.55 14.89
C GLN A 456 21.13 2.41 14.65
N GLN A 457 20.87 1.61 15.69
CA GLN A 457 19.85 0.56 15.63
C GLN A 457 18.49 1.13 15.93
N LEU A 458 17.53 0.89 15.05
CA LEU A 458 16.17 1.39 15.19
C LEU A 458 15.21 0.27 15.63
N ARG A 459 14.01 0.68 16.04
CA ARG A 459 12.82 -0.19 16.04
C ARG A 459 12.18 -0.10 14.65
N LYS A 460 11.34 -1.08 14.27
CA LYS A 460 10.49 -0.95 13.07
C LYS A 460 9.59 0.31 13.10
N SER A 461 9.40 0.91 14.27
CA SER A 461 8.72 2.19 14.42
C SER A 461 9.55 3.43 14.06
N GLY A 462 10.82 3.27 13.68
CA GLY A 462 11.76 4.36 13.45
C GLY A 462 12.42 4.96 14.69
N ARG A 463 12.01 4.54 15.90
CA ARG A 463 12.60 5.06 17.13
C ARG A 463 13.97 4.43 17.38
N VAL A 464 14.95 5.27 17.72
CA VAL A 464 16.29 4.84 18.09
C VAL A 464 16.24 3.92 19.30
N ARG A 465 16.84 2.74 19.16
CA ARG A 465 16.95 1.73 20.21
C ARG A 465 18.32 1.78 20.87
N LYS A 466 19.37 1.91 20.05
CA LYS A 466 20.77 1.84 20.48
C LYS A 466 21.64 2.62 19.51
N VAL A 467 22.68 3.23 20.04
CA VAL A 467 23.70 3.95 19.28
C VAL A 467 25.06 3.42 19.69
N ASN A 468 25.91 3.18 18.70
CA ASN A 468 27.27 2.68 18.85
C ASN A 468 28.17 3.60 18.02
N THR A 469 29.33 4.02 18.54
CA THR A 469 30.21 4.98 17.85
C THR A 469 31.65 4.46 17.79
N LEU A 470 32.31 4.62 16.65
CA LEU A 470 33.67 4.16 16.38
C LEU A 470 34.47 5.26 15.69
N SER A 471 35.69 5.52 16.17
CA SER A 471 36.63 6.41 15.50
C SER A 471 37.07 5.82 14.15
N PRO A 472 37.29 6.62 13.10
CA PRO A 472 37.67 6.14 11.76
C PRO A 472 39.07 5.48 11.73
N PRO A 473 39.39 4.68 10.69
CA PRO A 473 40.72 4.07 10.53
C PRO A 473 41.83 5.10 10.27
N SER A 474 41.50 6.21 9.60
CA SER A 474 42.43 7.31 9.31
C SER A 474 41.69 8.63 9.11
N GLU A 475 42.43 9.73 9.05
CA GLU A 475 41.91 11.04 8.68
C GLU A 475 41.37 10.97 7.24
N ASN A 476 40.18 11.53 7.00
CA ASN A 476 39.47 11.51 5.71
C ASN A 476 39.01 10.12 5.22
N ALA A 477 39.09 9.06 6.03
CA ALA A 477 38.48 7.79 5.65
C ALA A 477 36.95 7.92 5.53
N GLU A 478 36.37 7.28 4.52
CA GLU A 478 34.95 7.37 4.19
C GLU A 478 34.28 6.00 4.28
N VAL A 479 33.09 5.91 4.86
CA VAL A 479 32.32 4.66 4.84
C VAL A 479 31.69 4.51 3.45
N ILE A 480 31.96 3.37 2.80
CA ILE A 480 31.39 2.99 1.51
C ILE A 480 30.12 2.19 1.71
N SER A 481 30.20 1.11 2.50
CA SER A 481 29.10 0.16 2.68
C SER A 481 29.18 -0.51 4.07
N PHE A 482 28.05 -1.01 4.54
CA PHE A 482 27.78 -1.49 5.88
C PHE A 482 26.74 -2.61 5.83
N VAL A 483 27.10 -3.79 6.35
CA VAL A 483 26.19 -4.93 6.40
C VAL A 483 26.11 -5.51 7.80
N SER A 484 24.95 -6.04 8.16
CA SER A 484 24.65 -6.63 9.47
C SER A 484 24.48 -8.14 9.36
N ASP A 485 25.14 -8.91 10.24
CA ASP A 485 25.04 -10.38 10.26
C ASP A 485 24.07 -10.89 11.36
N GLU A 486 24.53 -10.94 12.62
CA GLU A 486 23.85 -11.44 13.81
C GLU A 486 23.74 -10.34 14.89
N LYS A 487 23.30 -10.71 16.11
CA LYS A 487 23.02 -9.75 17.20
C LYS A 487 24.23 -8.86 17.56
N ASN A 488 24.21 -7.63 17.03
CA ASN A 488 25.20 -6.57 17.24
C ASN A 488 26.57 -6.87 16.62
N THR A 489 26.59 -7.54 15.48
CA THR A 489 27.81 -7.73 14.72
C THR A 489 27.60 -7.15 13.32
N TRP A 490 28.64 -6.52 12.77
CA TRP A 490 28.57 -5.76 11.53
C TRP A 490 29.84 -5.92 10.72
N ARG A 491 29.76 -5.68 9.42
CA ARG A 491 30.91 -5.38 8.58
C ARG A 491 30.84 -3.94 8.11
N VAL A 492 32.00 -3.30 8.01
CA VAL A 492 32.12 -1.92 7.51
C VAL A 492 33.21 -1.90 6.46
N LEU A 493 32.88 -1.39 5.28
CA LEU A 493 33.83 -1.12 4.21
C LEU A 493 34.20 0.36 4.25
N TRP A 494 35.49 0.65 4.45
CA TRP A 494 36.05 1.99 4.43
C TRP A 494 36.84 2.22 3.16
N GLN A 495 36.72 3.42 2.58
CA GLN A 495 37.65 4.00 1.63
C GLN A 495 38.70 4.81 2.40
N LEU A 496 39.98 4.51 2.19
CA LEU A 496 41.09 5.29 2.73
C LEU A 496 41.48 6.41 1.75
N GLU A 497 42.13 7.45 2.27
CA GLU A 497 42.56 8.65 1.50
C GLU A 497 43.44 8.31 0.29
N ASN A 498 44.24 7.25 0.39
CA ASN A 498 45.12 6.80 -0.70
C ASN A 498 44.40 5.98 -1.80
N GLY A 499 43.09 5.78 -1.68
CA GLY A 499 42.29 4.99 -2.61
C GLY A 499 42.21 3.50 -2.26
N ASP A 500 42.89 3.03 -1.21
CA ASP A 500 42.79 1.66 -0.70
C ASP A 500 41.54 1.48 0.17
N ILE A 501 41.18 0.23 0.46
CA ILE A 501 40.04 -0.07 1.33
C ILE A 501 40.46 -0.70 2.65
N GLU A 502 39.62 -0.54 3.67
CA GLU A 502 39.74 -1.28 4.91
C GLU A 502 38.40 -1.90 5.30
N VAL A 503 38.39 -3.21 5.59
CA VAL A 503 37.21 -3.95 5.98
C VAL A 503 37.26 -4.25 7.47
N TRP A 504 36.24 -3.80 8.21
CA TRP A 504 36.09 -4.07 9.63
C TRP A 504 35.07 -5.15 9.88
N HIS A 505 35.36 -5.99 10.87
CA HIS A 505 34.38 -6.81 11.56
C HIS A 505 34.19 -6.23 12.96
N VAL A 506 33.02 -5.68 13.22
CA VAL A 506 32.69 -5.03 14.48
C VAL A 506 31.74 -5.89 15.29
N VAL A 507 32.03 -6.08 16.58
CA VAL A 507 31.16 -6.78 17.53
C VAL A 507 30.84 -5.83 18.70
N GLY A 508 29.59 -5.42 18.81
CA GLY A 508 29.14 -4.53 19.88
C GLY A 508 29.71 -3.12 19.74
N ASN A 509 30.76 -2.77 20.47
CA ASN A 509 31.42 -1.45 20.38
C ASN A 509 32.92 -1.60 20.10
N ALA A 510 33.33 -2.77 19.62
CA ALA A 510 34.73 -3.10 19.43
C ALA A 510 34.96 -3.63 18.01
N ILE A 511 36.10 -3.26 17.44
CA ILE A 511 36.60 -3.84 16.20
C ILE A 511 37.20 -5.20 16.58
N ALA A 512 36.55 -6.28 16.14
CA ALA A 512 37.02 -7.64 16.37
C ALA A 512 38.14 -8.01 15.41
N ASN A 513 38.02 -7.62 14.14
CA ASN A 513 39.07 -7.76 13.13
C ASN A 513 39.03 -6.55 12.17
N GLN A 514 40.17 -6.19 11.59
CA GLN A 514 40.27 -5.19 10.52
C GLN A 514 41.38 -5.59 9.55
N TYR A 515 41.14 -5.37 8.26
CA TYR A 515 42.07 -5.72 7.19
C TYR A 515 42.09 -4.65 6.10
N THR A 516 43.30 -4.16 5.78
CA THR A 516 43.52 -3.17 4.73
C THR A 516 43.93 -3.87 3.44
N TYR A 517 43.38 -3.44 2.31
CA TYR A 517 43.65 -4.00 0.99
C TYR A 517 43.98 -2.92 -0.02
N ASN A 518 44.98 -3.18 -0.86
CA ASN A 518 45.27 -2.32 -1.98
C ASN A 518 44.16 -2.42 -3.02
N SER A 519 43.66 -1.28 -3.50
CA SER A 519 42.64 -1.29 -4.55
C SER A 519 43.20 -1.78 -5.88
N PRO A 520 42.47 -2.60 -6.65
CA PRO A 520 42.87 -2.95 -8.00
C PRO A 520 42.96 -1.71 -8.89
N GLU A 521 43.93 -1.67 -9.80
CA GLU A 521 44.13 -0.54 -10.69
C GLU A 521 42.85 -0.23 -11.50
N GLY A 522 42.39 1.03 -11.43
CA GLY A 522 41.20 1.52 -12.13
C GLY A 522 39.85 1.07 -11.55
N PHE A 523 39.85 0.23 -10.51
CA PHE A 523 38.62 -0.21 -9.82
C PHE A 523 38.35 0.63 -8.57
N VAL A 524 37.08 0.91 -8.34
CA VAL A 524 36.56 1.56 -7.14
C VAL A 524 35.63 0.58 -6.43
N ALA A 525 35.81 0.40 -5.13
CA ALA A 525 34.90 -0.41 -4.34
C ALA A 525 33.55 0.31 -4.22
N LYS A 526 32.46 -0.41 -4.44
CA LYS A 526 31.11 0.13 -4.44
C LYS A 526 30.28 -0.35 -3.27
N ASP A 527 30.48 -1.61 -2.88
CA ASP A 527 29.55 -2.26 -1.96
C ASP A 527 30.18 -3.48 -1.27
N LEU A 528 29.62 -3.87 -0.13
CA LEU A 528 30.06 -4.98 0.72
C LEU A 528 28.86 -5.80 1.21
N GLU A 529 28.84 -7.08 0.86
CA GLU A 529 27.78 -8.00 1.28
C GLU A 529 28.34 -9.25 1.99
N ILE A 530 27.50 -9.99 2.70
CA ILE A 530 27.89 -11.25 3.37
C ILE A 530 27.28 -12.47 2.67
N GLY A 531 28.11 -13.49 2.45
CA GLY A 531 27.68 -14.76 1.87
C GLY A 531 27.89 -15.96 2.79
N TRP A 532 26.99 -16.93 2.73
CA TRP A 532 27.03 -18.16 3.51
C TRP A 532 27.55 -19.35 2.69
N ASN A 533 28.83 -19.71 2.89
CA ASN A 533 29.43 -20.83 2.17
C ASN A 533 29.83 -21.96 3.13
N ASN A 534 29.06 -23.05 3.13
CA ASN A 534 29.39 -24.30 3.84
C ASN A 534 29.81 -24.13 5.32
N GLY A 535 29.21 -23.15 6.01
CA GLY A 535 29.46 -22.87 7.43
C GLY A 535 30.33 -21.66 7.72
N ASP A 536 30.96 -21.04 6.71
CA ASP A 536 31.71 -19.78 6.85
C ASP A 536 30.96 -18.58 6.24
N VAL A 537 30.99 -17.44 6.94
CA VAL A 537 30.40 -16.16 6.49
C VAL A 537 31.48 -15.34 5.79
N LEU A 538 31.48 -15.30 4.47
CA LEU A 538 32.49 -14.59 3.68
C LEU A 538 32.07 -13.13 3.43
N ASN A 539 33.04 -12.22 3.47
CA ASN A 539 32.84 -10.85 3.00
C ASN A 539 32.91 -10.86 1.46
N ARG A 540 31.98 -10.18 0.79
CA ARG A 540 31.90 -10.04 -0.67
C ARG A 540 32.05 -8.57 -1.02
N ILE A 541 33.16 -8.19 -1.64
CA ILE A 541 33.45 -6.78 -1.97
C ILE A 541 33.21 -6.60 -3.46
N PHE A 542 32.31 -5.68 -3.80
CA PHE A 542 32.00 -5.34 -5.17
C PHE A 542 32.85 -4.17 -5.66
N TRP A 543 33.43 -4.35 -6.84
CA TRP A 543 34.32 -3.38 -7.44
C TRP A 543 33.87 -3.09 -8.87
N VAL A 544 33.95 -1.82 -9.25
CA VAL A 544 33.60 -1.35 -10.59
C VAL A 544 34.76 -0.55 -11.17
N HIS A 545 35.17 -0.89 -12.39
CA HIS A 545 36.19 -0.19 -13.16
C HIS A 545 35.58 0.99 -13.92
N GLU A 546 36.39 2.00 -14.22
CA GLU A 546 35.98 3.15 -15.05
C GLU A 546 35.49 2.76 -16.46
N SER A 547 35.88 1.58 -16.96
CA SER A 547 35.41 1.01 -18.24
C SER A 547 33.99 0.43 -18.18
N GLY A 548 33.43 0.25 -16.97
CA GLY A 548 32.19 -0.48 -16.72
C GLY A 548 32.40 -1.96 -16.35
N ASP A 549 33.63 -2.47 -16.39
CA ASP A 549 33.93 -3.83 -15.93
C ASP A 549 33.68 -3.96 -14.43
N ALA A 550 33.12 -5.09 -13.99
CA ALA A 550 32.86 -5.34 -12.58
C ALA A 550 33.61 -6.60 -12.10
N ARG A 551 33.91 -6.66 -10.80
CA ARG A 551 34.55 -7.83 -10.19
C ARG A 551 34.12 -7.98 -8.73
N ILE A 552 34.25 -9.20 -8.22
CA ILE A 552 33.89 -9.52 -6.84
C ILE A 552 35.06 -10.21 -6.15
N TRP A 553 35.43 -9.69 -4.99
CA TRP A 553 36.35 -10.35 -4.07
C TRP A 553 35.56 -11.10 -3.00
N ARG A 554 35.95 -12.36 -2.74
CA ARG A 554 35.51 -13.08 -1.55
C ARG A 554 36.65 -13.13 -0.55
N VAL A 555 36.42 -12.57 0.62
CA VAL A 555 37.43 -12.40 1.66
C VAL A 555 37.00 -13.16 2.91
N HIS A 556 37.91 -13.97 3.45
CA HIS A 556 37.65 -14.72 4.66
C HIS A 556 37.57 -13.78 5.88
N PRO A 557 36.51 -13.84 6.70
CA PRO A 557 36.17 -12.81 7.68
C PRO A 557 37.18 -12.71 8.84
N THR A 558 37.86 -13.82 9.13
CA THR A 558 38.73 -13.95 10.32
C THR A 558 40.20 -13.93 9.96
N SER A 559 40.60 -14.28 8.73
CA SER A 559 42.00 -14.26 8.31
C SER A 559 42.33 -13.09 7.38
N GLY A 560 41.31 -12.46 6.80
CA GLY A 560 41.48 -11.41 5.79
C GLY A 560 42.00 -11.92 4.44
N GLU A 561 42.10 -13.24 4.25
CA GLU A 561 42.60 -13.82 3.00
C GLU A 561 41.58 -13.64 1.86
N ILE A 562 42.04 -13.16 0.70
CA ILE A 562 41.24 -13.13 -0.53
C ILE A 562 41.16 -14.55 -1.07
N MET A 563 40.01 -15.19 -0.86
CA MET A 563 39.75 -16.57 -1.26
C MET A 563 39.50 -16.70 -2.76
N SER A 564 38.89 -15.69 -3.36
CA SER A 564 38.74 -15.61 -4.81
C SER A 564 38.55 -14.17 -5.27
N ASP A 565 38.95 -13.95 -6.51
CA ASP A 565 38.76 -12.71 -7.26
C ASP A 565 38.34 -13.10 -8.68
N PHE A 566 37.10 -12.77 -9.05
CA PHE A 566 36.58 -13.06 -10.37
C PHE A 566 35.90 -11.83 -10.97
N GLY A 567 36.09 -11.66 -12.28
CA GLY A 567 35.39 -10.65 -13.07
C GLY A 567 33.95 -11.06 -13.36
N VAL A 568 33.10 -10.06 -13.57
CA VAL A 568 31.70 -10.21 -13.92
C VAL A 568 31.48 -9.68 -15.34
N ASP A 569 30.87 -10.49 -16.18
CA ASP A 569 30.45 -10.07 -17.53
C ASP A 569 29.17 -9.23 -17.44
N VAL A 570 29.33 -7.91 -17.31
CA VAL A 570 28.22 -6.97 -17.33
C VAL A 570 27.91 -6.62 -18.79
N PRO A 571 26.64 -6.71 -19.25
CA PRO A 571 26.29 -6.37 -20.62
C PRO A 571 26.75 -4.97 -21.02
N ASN A 572 27.26 -4.82 -22.24
CA ASN A 572 27.70 -3.53 -22.78
C ASN A 572 26.70 -2.39 -22.50
N ARG A 573 27.22 -1.25 -22.02
CA ARG A 573 26.48 -0.02 -21.64
C ARG A 573 25.64 -0.13 -20.37
N PHE A 574 25.71 -1.23 -19.64
CA PHE A 574 25.24 -1.31 -18.26
C PHE A 574 26.43 -1.16 -17.31
N GLN A 575 26.23 -0.44 -16.20
CA GLN A 575 27.19 -0.36 -15.11
C GLN A 575 26.60 -1.07 -13.91
N GLY A 576 27.38 -1.91 -13.24
CA GLY A 576 27.00 -2.47 -11.95
C GLY A 576 27.02 -1.38 -10.87
N VAL A 577 26.02 -1.38 -10.01
CA VAL A 577 25.82 -0.34 -9.01
C VAL A 577 25.89 -0.90 -7.59
N GLU A 578 25.32 -2.09 -7.38
CA GLU A 578 25.08 -2.65 -6.05
C GLU A 578 25.08 -4.18 -6.13
N ILE A 579 25.43 -4.85 -5.03
CA ILE A 579 25.36 -6.31 -4.92
C ILE A 579 24.51 -6.75 -3.74
N GLU A 580 23.79 -7.84 -3.95
CA GLU A 580 22.92 -8.44 -2.96
C GLU A 580 23.14 -9.95 -2.92
N THR A 581 22.91 -10.57 -1.76
CA THR A 581 22.97 -12.02 -1.63
C THR A 581 21.59 -12.59 -1.43
N ASP A 582 21.17 -13.50 -2.32
CA ASP A 582 19.86 -14.14 -2.18
C ASP A 582 19.88 -15.31 -1.20
N MET A 583 18.69 -15.81 -0.89
CA MET A 583 18.48 -16.93 0.04
C MET A 583 19.19 -18.25 -0.35
N PHE A 584 19.70 -18.35 -1.57
CA PHE A 584 20.47 -19.49 -2.07
C PHE A 584 21.98 -19.19 -2.11
N ASP A 585 22.42 -18.12 -1.45
CA ASP A 585 23.78 -17.59 -1.42
C ASP A 585 24.28 -17.09 -2.80
N GLN A 586 23.39 -16.92 -3.79
CA GLN A 586 23.76 -16.38 -5.10
C GLN A 586 23.97 -14.88 -5.01
N ILE A 587 24.90 -14.37 -5.83
CA ILE A 587 25.16 -12.93 -5.87
C ILE A 587 24.28 -12.32 -6.95
N ARG A 588 23.47 -11.35 -6.58
CA ARG A 588 22.66 -10.54 -7.50
C ARG A 588 23.31 -9.20 -7.66
N ILE A 589 23.47 -8.76 -8.89
CA ILE A 589 24.06 -7.46 -9.21
C ILE A 589 23.00 -6.62 -9.89
N LEU A 590 22.69 -5.48 -9.28
CA LEU A 590 21.89 -4.46 -9.93
C LEU A 590 22.77 -3.69 -10.90
N THR A 591 22.34 -3.64 -12.15
CA THR A 591 23.05 -2.92 -13.21
C THR A 591 22.12 -1.89 -13.85
N VAL A 592 22.64 -0.74 -14.25
CA VAL A 592 21.86 0.36 -14.85
C VAL A 592 22.45 0.75 -16.20
N HIS A 593 21.59 0.94 -17.20
CA HIS A 593 22.00 1.36 -18.52
C HIS A 593 22.38 2.85 -18.53
N GLU A 594 23.61 3.14 -18.96
CA GLU A 594 24.27 4.46 -18.93
C GLU A 594 23.42 5.62 -19.50
N TYR A 595 22.55 5.32 -20.48
CA TYR A 595 21.75 6.34 -21.18
C TYR A 595 20.23 6.21 -21.05
N LEU A 596 19.73 5.06 -20.59
CA LEU A 596 18.31 4.71 -20.76
C LEU A 596 17.57 4.58 -19.43
N GLY A 597 18.27 4.60 -18.28
CA GLY A 597 17.66 4.37 -16.97
C GLY A 597 17.04 2.97 -16.80
N ILE A 598 17.36 2.04 -17.70
CA ILE A 598 16.88 0.66 -17.64
C ILE A 598 17.80 -0.12 -16.71
N SER A 599 17.25 -0.80 -15.71
CA SER A 599 18.01 -1.67 -14.83
C SER A 599 17.88 -3.15 -15.19
N LYS A 600 18.88 -3.95 -14.83
CA LYS A 600 18.85 -5.41 -14.92
C LYS A 600 19.48 -6.00 -13.68
N VAL A 601 18.94 -7.14 -13.26
CA VAL A 601 19.54 -7.96 -12.22
C VAL A 601 20.27 -9.12 -12.87
N ILE A 602 21.57 -9.23 -12.59
CA ILE A 602 22.42 -10.34 -13.03
C ILE A 602 22.65 -11.25 -11.83
N THR A 603 22.29 -12.51 -11.97
CA THR A 603 22.50 -13.51 -10.92
C THR A 603 23.73 -14.33 -11.24
N ILE A 604 24.64 -14.42 -10.27
CA ILE A 604 25.97 -15.00 -10.41
C ILE A 604 26.13 -16.15 -9.41
N ASN A 605 26.70 -17.25 -9.91
CA ASN A 605 27.14 -18.33 -9.04
C ASN A 605 28.34 -17.85 -8.21
N PRO A 606 28.25 -17.85 -6.87
CA PRO A 606 29.27 -17.28 -6.02
C PRO A 606 30.59 -18.06 -6.03
N LEU A 607 30.56 -19.33 -6.45
CA LEU A 607 31.74 -20.21 -6.50
C LEU A 607 32.48 -20.11 -7.84
N SER A 608 31.75 -20.10 -8.96
CA SER A 608 32.33 -20.11 -10.31
C SER A 608 32.45 -18.72 -10.93
N GLY A 609 31.72 -17.72 -10.44
CA GLY A 609 31.62 -16.40 -11.07
C GLY A 609 30.81 -16.40 -12.36
N GLU A 610 30.17 -17.52 -12.73
CA GLU A 610 29.37 -17.64 -13.94
C GLU A 610 28.00 -16.98 -13.76
N VAL A 611 27.54 -16.29 -14.80
CA VAL A 611 26.17 -15.76 -14.87
C VAL A 611 25.20 -16.93 -15.02
N VAL A 612 24.30 -17.08 -14.06
CA VAL A 612 23.28 -18.15 -14.03
C VAL A 612 21.88 -17.64 -14.31
N GLY A 613 21.67 -16.32 -14.30
CA GLY A 613 20.39 -15.69 -14.62
C GLY A 613 20.55 -14.22 -14.98
N VAL A 614 19.67 -13.73 -15.86
CA VAL A 614 19.53 -12.31 -16.17
C VAL A 614 18.04 -11.99 -16.19
N GLU A 615 17.61 -11.19 -15.22
CA GLU A 615 16.23 -10.73 -15.09
C GLU A 615 16.09 -9.34 -15.71
N LYS A 616 14.99 -9.10 -16.42
CA LYS A 616 14.65 -7.77 -16.94
C LYS A 616 13.86 -7.02 -15.89
N THR A 617 14.39 -5.88 -15.48
CA THR A 617 13.64 -4.88 -14.69
C THR A 617 13.26 -3.74 -15.63
N TYR A 618 12.03 -3.23 -15.54
CA TYR A 618 11.57 -2.10 -16.36
C TYR A 618 11.72 -0.78 -15.61
N GLN A 619 11.85 0.31 -16.39
CA GLN A 619 12.21 1.70 -16.03
C GLN A 619 12.06 2.07 -14.55
N VAL A 620 13.18 2.47 -13.94
CA VAL A 620 13.17 3.43 -12.85
C VAL A 620 13.17 4.81 -13.54
N THR A 621 12.02 5.45 -13.65
CA THR A 621 11.98 6.87 -14.02
C THR A 621 12.49 7.70 -12.85
N GLU A 622 13.33 8.69 -13.18
CA GLU A 622 14.15 9.55 -12.28
C GLU A 622 13.62 9.79 -10.87
#